data_AF-A0A069IM07-F1
#
_entry.id   AF-A0A069IM07-F1
#
_cell.length_a   1.000
_cell.length_b   1.000
_cell.length_c   1.000
_cell.angle_alpha   90.00
_cell.angle_beta   90.00
_cell.angle_gamma   90.00
#
_symmetry.space_group_name_H-M   'P 1'
#
loop_
_entity.id
_entity.type
_entity.pdbx_description
1 polymer ?
#
loop_
_entity_poly.entity_id
_entity_poly.type
_entity_poly.pdbx_seq_one_letter_code
_entity_poly.pdbx_strand_id
1 'polypeptide(L)'
;CVVCQHEAIADSPAGVAGDMRRLIREEIASGATDQAVRDDLVRRFGDYVLFTPPVRAGTWLLWFGPFALAALALLVILVRAGRGAVEAQPLSPDEERRLQDILANEKLRRDLDATSPHDGR
;
A
#
# COMPACT_ATOMS: atom_id res chain seq x y z
N CYS A 1 -6.92 21.07 15.67
CA CYS A 1 -6.47 21.34 17.06
C CYS A 1 -5.62 20.15 17.51
N VAL A 2 -4.42 20.38 18.05
CA VAL A 2 -3.47 19.29 18.36
C VAL A 2 -3.90 18.36 19.50
N VAL A 3 -4.83 18.78 20.35
CA VAL A 3 -5.35 17.98 21.47
C VAL A 3 -6.81 17.54 21.29
N CYS A 4 -7.46 18.01 20.24
CA CYS A 4 -8.89 17.81 20.02
C CYS A 4 -9.10 16.73 18.96
N GLN A 5 -10.13 15.92 19.13
CA GLN A 5 -10.43 14.86 18.18
C GLN A 5 -11.05 15.43 16.91
N HIS A 6 -10.25 15.51 15.83
CA HIS A 6 -10.70 15.90 14.48
C HIS A 6 -11.40 17.25 14.37
N GLU A 7 -11.07 18.19 15.26
CA GLU A 7 -11.71 19.52 15.31
C GLU A 7 -10.78 20.62 14.78
N ALA A 8 -11.35 21.57 14.05
CA ALA A 8 -10.62 22.73 13.54
C ALA A 8 -10.13 23.65 14.67
N ILE A 9 -9.00 24.33 14.44
CA ILE A 9 -8.45 25.31 15.40
C ILE A 9 -9.41 26.50 15.53
N ALA A 10 -10.20 26.82 14.51
CA ALA A 10 -11.16 27.91 14.55
C ALA A 10 -12.30 27.66 15.55
N ASP A 11 -12.83 26.43 15.58
CA ASP A 11 -14.07 26.12 16.28
C ASP A 11 -13.85 25.53 17.68
N SER A 12 -12.66 24.97 17.94
CA SER A 12 -12.44 24.22 19.17
C SER A 12 -12.43 25.08 20.44
N PRO A 13 -13.13 24.67 21.51
CA PRO A 13 -13.15 25.37 22.79
C PRO A 13 -11.88 25.12 23.64
N ALA A 14 -10.97 24.25 23.20
CA ALA A 14 -9.76 23.94 23.97
C ALA A 14 -8.86 25.16 24.17
N GLY A 15 -8.27 25.29 25.37
CA GLY A 15 -7.35 26.39 25.69
C GLY A 15 -6.19 26.53 24.69
N VAL A 16 -5.60 25.40 24.28
CA VAL A 16 -4.52 25.38 23.28
C VAL A 16 -4.96 25.93 21.91
N ALA A 17 -6.21 25.69 21.50
CA ALA A 17 -6.74 26.25 20.26
C ALA A 17 -6.95 27.77 20.40
N GLY A 18 -7.34 28.24 21.59
CA GLY A 18 -7.38 29.65 21.93
C GLY A 18 -6.03 30.35 21.78
N ASP A 19 -4.97 29.74 22.30
CA ASP A 19 -3.61 30.25 22.19
C ASP A 19 -3.11 30.30 20.74
N MET A 20 -3.37 29.24 19.96
CA MET A 20 -3.06 29.23 18.52
C MET A 20 -3.79 30.36 17.77
N ARG A 21 -5.09 30.55 18.02
CA ARG A 21 -5.88 31.62 17.39
C ARG A 21 -5.35 33.02 17.73
N ARG A 22 -4.89 33.21 18.97
CA ARG A 22 -4.28 34.47 19.42
C ARG A 22 -2.98 34.74 18.67
N LEU A 23 -2.08 33.75 18.61
CA LEU A 23 -0.82 33.84 17.88
C LEU A 23 -1.04 34.19 16.40
N ILE A 24 -1.95 33.47 15.72
CA ILE A 24 -2.29 33.71 14.31
C ILE A 24 -2.74 35.16 14.09
N ARG A 25 -3.60 35.70 14.97
CA ARG A 25 -4.06 37.09 14.85
C ARG A 25 -2.93 38.11 15.04
N GLU A 26 -2.03 37.86 15.98
CA GLU A 26 -0.87 38.73 16.23
C GLU A 26 0.06 38.76 14.99
N GLU A 27 0.32 37.61 14.38
CA GLU A 27 1.18 37.53 13.20
C GLU A 27 0.55 38.15 11.95
N ILE A 28 -0.76 37.91 11.72
CA ILE A 28 -1.49 38.58 10.64
C ILE A 28 -1.47 40.11 10.84
N ALA A 29 -1.68 40.59 12.07
CA ALA A 29 -1.61 42.03 12.37
C ALA A 29 -0.19 42.59 12.15
N SER A 30 0.84 41.78 12.32
CA SER A 30 2.23 42.15 12.03
C SER A 30 2.59 42.14 10.53
N GLY A 31 1.66 41.72 9.65
CA GLY A 31 1.88 41.62 8.21
C GLY A 31 2.62 40.35 7.76
N ALA A 32 2.64 39.30 8.59
CA ALA A 32 3.24 38.03 8.21
C ALA A 32 2.50 37.37 7.04
N THR A 33 3.24 36.63 6.21
CA THR A 33 2.65 35.85 5.12
C THR A 33 2.07 34.53 5.64
N ASP A 34 1.11 33.96 4.92
CA ASP A 34 0.49 32.68 5.26
C ASP A 34 1.51 31.55 5.53
N GLN A 35 2.61 31.51 4.78
CA GLN A 35 3.67 30.52 4.98
C GLN A 35 4.42 30.77 6.29
N ALA A 36 4.78 32.02 6.58
CA ALA A 36 5.45 32.36 7.84
C ALA A 36 4.59 31.98 9.06
N VAL A 37 3.28 32.22 8.98
CA VAL A 37 2.33 31.85 10.04
C VAL A 37 2.26 30.33 10.23
N ARG A 38 2.18 29.57 9.12
CA ARG A 38 2.16 28.10 9.16
C ARG A 38 3.47 27.54 9.73
N ASP A 39 4.60 28.08 9.30
CA ASP A 39 5.92 27.64 9.76
C ASP A 39 6.11 27.90 11.25
N ASP A 40 5.64 29.05 11.75
CA ASP A 40 5.72 29.35 13.18
C ASP A 40 4.81 28.44 14.02
N LEU A 41 3.60 28.17 13.54
CA LEU A 41 2.70 27.21 14.17
C LEU A 41 3.31 25.80 14.20
N VAL A 42 3.90 25.33 13.11
CA VAL A 42 4.57 24.02 13.06
C VAL A 42 5.79 23.99 13.98
N ARG A 43 6.57 25.08 14.04
CA ARG A 43 7.73 25.19 14.92
C ARG A 43 7.35 25.07 16.40
N ARG A 44 6.21 25.62 16.81
CA ARG A 44 5.75 25.60 18.22
C ARG A 44 4.91 24.38 18.58
N PHE A 45 4.04 23.93 17.67
CA PHE A 45 3.02 22.90 17.95
C PHE A 45 3.22 21.59 17.16
N GLY A 46 4.22 21.52 16.29
CA GLY A 46 4.53 20.36 15.47
C GLY A 46 3.68 20.24 14.21
N ASP A 47 4.02 19.29 13.35
CA ASP A 47 3.37 19.12 12.04
C ASP A 47 1.90 18.73 12.12
N TYR A 48 1.46 18.14 13.24
CA TYR A 48 0.06 17.72 13.47
C TYR A 48 -0.92 18.89 13.52
N VAL A 49 -0.44 20.13 13.61
CA VAL A 49 -1.27 21.34 13.50
C VAL A 49 -1.80 21.54 12.08
N LEU A 50 -1.06 21.04 11.07
CA LEU A 50 -1.44 21.14 9.68
C LEU A 50 -2.44 20.05 9.33
N PHE A 51 -3.48 20.42 8.58
CA PHE A 51 -4.39 19.46 7.99
C PHE A 51 -3.70 18.56 6.96
N THR A 52 -2.77 19.14 6.19
CA THR A 52 -1.98 18.43 5.19
C THR A 52 -0.56 18.20 5.72
N PRO A 53 -0.19 16.96 6.07
CA PRO A 53 1.16 16.66 6.52
C PRO A 53 2.16 16.94 5.39
N PRO A 54 3.25 17.66 5.67
CA PRO A 54 4.23 18.00 4.65
C PRO A 54 5.04 16.77 4.21
N VAL A 55 5.41 16.74 2.94
CA VAL A 55 6.35 15.75 2.41
C VAL A 55 7.76 16.22 2.78
N ARG A 56 8.37 15.54 3.76
CA ARG A 56 9.71 15.79 4.26
C ARG A 56 10.56 14.53 4.07
N ALA A 57 11.88 14.65 4.13
CA ALA A 57 12.78 13.50 4.05
C ALA A 57 12.41 12.39 5.06
N GLY A 58 12.00 12.77 6.28
CA GLY A 58 11.56 11.83 7.32
C GLY A 58 10.20 11.17 7.07
N THR A 59 9.29 11.81 6.33
CA THR A 59 7.98 11.23 5.99
C THR A 59 7.99 10.50 4.65
N TRP A 60 9.11 10.55 3.91
CA TRP A 60 9.22 10.01 2.55
C TRP A 60 8.85 8.52 2.47
N LEU A 61 9.28 7.72 3.45
CA LEU A 61 8.92 6.30 3.51
C LEU A 61 7.39 6.08 3.65
N LEU A 62 6.69 6.95 4.37
CA LEU A 62 5.23 6.86 4.53
C LEU A 62 4.51 7.16 3.21
N TRP A 63 5.02 8.12 2.44
CA TRP A 63 4.43 8.53 1.16
C TRP A 63 4.76 7.55 0.02
N PHE A 64 6.01 7.07 -0.04
CA PHE A 64 6.51 6.28 -1.17
C PHE A 64 6.64 4.79 -0.87
N GLY A 65 6.57 4.38 0.40
CA GLY A 65 6.66 2.97 0.82
C GLY A 65 5.66 2.04 0.12
N PRO A 66 4.36 2.38 0.06
CA PRO A 66 3.37 1.55 -0.64
C PRO A 66 3.70 1.34 -2.12
N PHE A 67 4.18 2.39 -2.81
CA PHE A 67 4.55 2.32 -4.22
C PHE A 67 5.83 1.51 -4.43
N ALA A 68 6.81 1.66 -3.55
CA ALA A 68 8.04 0.86 -3.58
C ALA A 68 7.75 -0.63 -3.41
N LEU A 69 6.86 -0.99 -2.48
CA LEU A 69 6.42 -2.37 -2.27
C LEU A 69 5.65 -2.92 -3.48
N ALA A 70 4.73 -2.12 -4.05
CA ALA A 70 3.99 -2.52 -5.24
C ALA A 70 4.93 -2.74 -6.45
N ALA A 71 5.90 -1.85 -6.66
CA ALA A 71 6.91 -1.98 -7.70
C ALA A 71 7.78 -3.23 -7.49
N LEU A 72 8.19 -3.51 -6.26
CA LEU A 72 8.93 -4.72 -5.92
C LEU A 72 8.11 -5.99 -6.19
N ALA A 73 6.84 -6.02 -5.80
CA ALA A 73 5.95 -7.14 -6.06
C ALA A 73 5.77 -7.39 -7.57
N LEU A 74 5.52 -6.31 -8.34
CA LEU A 74 5.41 -6.38 -9.78
C LEU A 74 6.70 -6.93 -10.43
N LEU A 75 7.86 -6.42 -10.01
CA LEU A 75 9.15 -6.90 -10.49
C LEU A 75 9.32 -8.41 -10.24
N VAL A 76 8.96 -8.87 -9.04
CA VAL A 76 9.04 -10.29 -8.67
C VAL A 76 8.12 -11.15 -9.54
N ILE A 77 6.90 -10.68 -9.82
CA ILE A 77 5.95 -11.38 -10.70
C ILE A 77 6.52 -11.46 -12.13
N LEU A 78 7.02 -10.37 -12.69
CA LEU A 78 7.57 -10.34 -14.04
C LEU A 78 8.80 -11.27 -14.18
N VAL A 79 9.69 -11.24 -13.19
CA VAL A 79 10.87 -12.14 -13.15
C VAL A 79 10.43 -13.60 -13.05
N ARG A 80 9.37 -13.91 -12.31
CA ARG A 80 8.82 -15.28 -12.21
C ARG A 80 8.07 -15.70 -13.47
N ALA A 81 7.33 -14.82 -14.10
CA ALA A 81 6.60 -15.10 -15.34
C ALA A 81 7.55 -15.39 -16.52
N GLY A 82 8.72 -14.73 -16.55
CA GLY A 82 9.77 -15.01 -17.53
C GLY A 82 10.53 -16.31 -17.29
N ARG A 83 10.42 -16.91 -16.10
CA ARG A 83 10.85 -18.30 -15.86
C ARG A 83 9.72 -19.18 -16.40
N GLY A 84 9.78 -19.44 -17.71
CA GLY A 84 8.76 -20.21 -18.43
C GLY A 84 8.29 -21.43 -17.65
N ALA A 85 7.01 -21.78 -17.83
CA ALA A 85 6.48 -23.04 -17.33
C ALA A 85 7.52 -24.12 -17.62
N VAL A 86 7.92 -24.88 -16.59
CA VAL A 86 8.78 -26.04 -16.78
C VAL A 86 8.08 -26.87 -17.85
N GLU A 87 8.64 -26.86 -19.06
CA GLU A 87 8.07 -27.54 -20.19
C GLU A 87 8.01 -29.01 -19.76
N ALA A 88 6.79 -29.53 -19.60
CA ALA A 88 6.62 -30.93 -19.26
C ALA A 88 7.31 -31.70 -20.37
N GLN A 89 8.45 -32.33 -20.05
CA GLN A 89 9.22 -33.05 -21.04
C GLN A 89 8.26 -34.07 -21.69
N PRO A 90 8.22 -34.14 -23.03
CA PRO A 90 7.37 -35.13 -23.69
C PRO A 90 7.75 -36.50 -23.16
N LEU A 91 6.74 -37.30 -22.81
CA LEU A 91 6.94 -38.64 -22.27
C LEU A 91 7.78 -39.45 -23.25
N SER A 92 8.75 -40.19 -22.75
CA SER A 92 9.47 -41.15 -23.58
C SER A 92 8.50 -42.24 -24.08
N PRO A 93 8.80 -42.88 -25.21
CA PRO A 93 7.93 -43.93 -25.76
C PRO A 93 7.62 -45.06 -24.77
N ASP A 94 8.52 -45.33 -23.82
CA ASP A 94 8.33 -46.34 -22.78
C ASP A 94 7.44 -45.83 -21.63
N GLU A 95 7.50 -44.55 -21.30
CA GLU A 95 6.59 -43.91 -20.34
C GLU A 95 5.17 -43.78 -20.90
N GLU A 96 5.02 -43.47 -22.19
CA GLU A 96 3.72 -43.45 -22.87
C GLU A 96 3.06 -44.83 -22.86
N ARG A 97 3.81 -45.89 -23.15
CA ARG A 97 3.32 -47.27 -23.07
C ARG A 97 2.88 -47.63 -21.65
N ARG A 98 3.70 -47.29 -20.65
CA ARG A 98 3.37 -47.54 -19.26
C ARG A 98 2.11 -46.79 -18.82
N LEU A 99 1.93 -45.55 -19.27
CA LEU A 99 0.72 -44.77 -19.02
C LEU A 99 -0.51 -45.41 -19.69
N GLN A 100 -0.37 -45.84 -20.95
CA GLN A 100 -1.45 -46.54 -21.67
C GLN A 100 -1.83 -47.84 -20.98
N ASP A 101 -0.86 -48.62 -20.48
CA ASP A 101 -1.12 -49.84 -19.71
C ASP A 101 -1.86 -49.55 -18.41
N ILE A 102 -1.50 -48.48 -17.69
CA ILE A 102 -2.21 -48.05 -16.48
C ILE A 102 -3.65 -47.63 -16.83
N LEU A 103 -3.84 -46.81 -17.86
CA LEU A 103 -5.17 -46.36 -18.31
C LEU A 103 -6.06 -47.50 -18.83
N ALA A 104 -5.45 -48.52 -19.45
CA ALA A 104 -6.16 -49.68 -19.98
C ALA A 104 -6.56 -50.67 -18.87
N ASN A 105 -5.72 -50.84 -17.85
CA ASN A 105 -5.91 -51.81 -16.78
C ASN A 105 -6.66 -51.24 -15.56
N GLU A 106 -6.62 -49.93 -15.36
CA GLU A 106 -7.36 -49.26 -14.31
C GLU A 106 -8.75 -48.88 -14.85
N LYS A 107 -9.81 -49.51 -14.31
CA LYS A 107 -11.17 -48.96 -14.47
C LYS A 107 -11.20 -47.63 -13.73
N LEU A 108 -10.80 -46.55 -14.41
CA LEU A 108 -10.88 -45.19 -13.89
C LEU A 108 -12.31 -44.98 -13.38
N ARG A 109 -12.50 -44.94 -12.06
CA ARG A 109 -13.69 -44.31 -11.50
C ARG A 109 -13.58 -42.88 -11.97
N ARG A 110 -14.41 -42.49 -12.94
CA ARG A 110 -14.54 -41.10 -13.35
C ARG A 110 -15.05 -40.35 -12.12
N ASP A 111 -14.13 -39.75 -11.39
CA ASP A 111 -14.48 -38.84 -10.31
C ASP A 111 -15.03 -37.59 -11.00
N LEU A 112 -16.37 -37.51 -11.05
CA LEU A 112 -17.09 -36.46 -11.76
C LEU A 112 -16.85 -35.09 -11.12
N ASP A 113 -16.32 -35.06 -9.89
CA ASP A 113 -16.03 -33.84 -9.12
C ASP A 113 -14.56 -33.41 -9.25
N ALA A 114 -13.73 -34.15 -9.99
CA ALA A 114 -12.33 -33.79 -10.22
C ALA A 114 -12.24 -32.51 -11.08
N THR A 115 -11.95 -31.38 -10.42
CA THR A 115 -11.68 -30.11 -11.10
C THR A 115 -10.30 -30.19 -11.75
N SER A 116 -10.22 -29.92 -13.06
CA SER A 116 -8.95 -29.94 -13.78
C SER A 116 -8.03 -28.82 -13.25
N PRO A 117 -6.75 -29.08 -12.93
CA PRO A 117 -5.83 -28.03 -12.48
C PRO A 117 -5.58 -26.90 -13.50
N HIS A 118 -6.04 -27.10 -14.74
CA HIS A 118 -5.93 -26.13 -15.84
C HIS A 118 -7.23 -25.33 -16.09
N ASP A 119 -8.31 -25.61 -15.35
CA ASP A 119 -9.50 -24.74 -15.26
C ASP A 119 -9.18 -23.65 -14.23
N GLY A 120 -8.83 -22.45 -14.69
CA GLY A 120 -8.50 -21.32 -13.82
C GLY A 120 -9.71 -20.68 -13.10
N ARG A 121 -10.59 -21.47 -12.48
CA ARG A 121 -11.64 -21.01 -11.56
C ARG A 121 -11.31 -21.23 -10.11
#